data_AF-A0A257MAE7-F1
#
_entry.id   AF-A0A257MAE7-F1
#
_cell.length_a   1.000
_cell.length_b   1.000
_cell.length_c   1.000
_cell.angle_alpha   90.00
_cell.angle_beta   90.00
_cell.angle_gamma   90.00
#
_symmetry.space_group_name_H-M   'P 1'
#
loop_
_entity.id
_entity.type
_entity.pdbx_description
1 polymer ?
#
loop_
_entity_poly.entity_id
_entity_poly.type
_entity_poly.pdbx_seq_one_letter_code
_entity_poly.pdbx_strand_id
1 'polypeptide(L)'
;MAESNLAEGAKLFAAKMDLGAYMEAAKIKADYGLPQDMLQESVRRAYDANLKKGEYSIAADLAKKYDLPADLRLDAAMRSFQRKMGSEFYLAAAEYAKEFGLPESMVREAATYAYQNSMSHSLFKNAAEIADQFQLPASMRREAATKSYEQHMQTGLYRKALKIAEKYGLPEDMVAAAKKKLS
;
A
#
# COMPACT_ATOMS: atom_id res chain seq x y z
N MET A 1 -2.96 6.98 -43.70
CA MET A 1 -3.01 5.59 -43.18
C MET A 1 -2.72 5.56 -41.68
N ALA A 2 -1.55 6.01 -41.22
CA ALA A 2 -1.20 6.01 -39.78
C ALA A 2 -2.13 6.86 -38.89
N GLU A 3 -2.47 8.09 -39.30
CA GLU A 3 -3.37 8.97 -38.52
C GLU A 3 -4.79 8.40 -38.35
N SER A 4 -5.31 7.72 -39.38
CA SER A 4 -6.62 7.06 -39.33
C SER A 4 -6.64 5.92 -38.31
N ASN A 5 -5.53 5.20 -38.17
CA ASN A 5 -5.40 4.08 -37.25
C ASN A 5 -5.32 4.58 -35.78
N LEU A 6 -4.59 5.68 -35.53
CA LEU A 6 -4.52 6.30 -34.20
C LEU A 6 -5.88 6.86 -33.75
N ALA A 7 -6.62 7.50 -34.66
CA ALA A 7 -7.94 8.03 -34.36
C ALA A 7 -8.95 6.91 -34.03
N GLU A 8 -8.89 5.78 -34.73
CA GLU A 8 -9.71 4.61 -34.41
C GLU A 8 -9.31 4.00 -33.06
N GLY A 9 -8.01 3.80 -32.82
CA GLY A 9 -7.50 3.30 -31.54
C GLY A 9 -7.93 4.18 -30.37
N ALA A 10 -7.87 5.51 -30.51
CA ALA A 10 -8.30 6.45 -29.49
C ALA A 10 -9.82 6.37 -29.21
N LYS A 11 -10.65 6.16 -30.24
CA LYS A 11 -12.09 5.93 -30.06
C LYS A 11 -12.38 4.61 -29.31
N LEU A 12 -11.70 3.53 -29.69
CA LEU A 12 -11.82 2.25 -29.01
C LEU A 12 -11.35 2.33 -27.55
N PHE A 13 -10.23 3.02 -27.32
CA PHE A 13 -9.71 3.30 -25.98
C PHE A 13 -10.75 4.05 -25.14
N ALA A 14 -11.31 5.14 -25.67
CA ALA A 14 -12.31 5.94 -24.97
C ALA A 14 -13.56 5.12 -24.62
N ALA A 15 -14.06 4.31 -25.55
CA ALA A 15 -15.20 3.43 -25.29
C ALA A 15 -14.93 2.44 -24.13
N LYS A 16 -13.72 1.88 -24.06
CA LYS A 16 -13.32 1.00 -22.94
C LYS A 16 -13.15 1.75 -21.63
N MET A 17 -12.62 2.97 -21.65
CA MET A 17 -12.54 3.84 -20.48
C MET A 17 -13.93 4.17 -19.92
N ASP A 18 -14.88 4.53 -20.78
CA ASP A 18 -16.26 4.87 -20.40
C ASP A 18 -17.02 3.66 -19.81
N LEU A 19 -16.70 2.44 -20.26
CA LEU A 19 -17.23 1.18 -19.72
C LEU A 19 -16.55 0.73 -18.40
N GLY A 20 -15.46 1.38 -17.99
CA GLY A 20 -14.66 0.94 -16.84
C GLY A 20 -13.74 -0.25 -17.14
N ALA A 21 -13.58 -0.64 -18.40
CA ALA A 21 -12.75 -1.75 -18.85
C ALA A 21 -11.27 -1.32 -18.99
N TYR A 22 -10.65 -0.86 -17.91
CA TYR A 22 -9.33 -0.18 -17.94
C TYR A 22 -8.18 -1.08 -18.41
N MET A 23 -8.26 -2.39 -18.18
CA MET A 23 -7.28 -3.35 -18.69
C MET A 23 -7.34 -3.45 -20.22
N GLU A 24 -8.54 -3.51 -20.78
CA GLU A 24 -8.76 -3.56 -22.23
C GLU A 24 -8.35 -2.23 -22.88
N ALA A 25 -8.68 -1.10 -22.24
CA ALA A 25 -8.21 0.22 -22.67
C ALA A 25 -6.67 0.28 -22.69
N ALA A 26 -6.00 -0.21 -21.64
CA ALA A 26 -4.54 -0.23 -21.60
C ALA A 26 -3.92 -1.11 -22.72
N LYS A 27 -4.57 -2.23 -23.05
CA LYS A 27 -4.16 -3.08 -24.17
C LYS A 27 -4.32 -2.33 -25.50
N ILE A 28 -5.45 -1.66 -25.73
CA ILE A 28 -5.67 -0.85 -26.94
C ILE A 28 -4.61 0.27 -27.06
N LYS A 29 -4.28 0.97 -25.97
CA LYS A 29 -3.18 1.95 -25.98
C LYS A 29 -1.88 1.34 -26.49
N ALA A 30 -1.52 0.16 -26.00
CA ALA A 30 -0.30 -0.53 -26.39
C ALA A 30 -0.35 -1.00 -27.85
N ASP A 31 -1.44 -1.66 -28.26
CA ASP A 31 -1.60 -2.25 -29.59
C ASP A 31 -1.57 -1.17 -30.70
N TYR A 32 -2.16 0.00 -30.43
CA TYR A 32 -2.21 1.11 -31.38
C TYR A 32 -1.07 2.12 -31.20
N GLY A 33 -0.22 1.97 -30.18
CA GLY A 33 0.85 2.93 -29.87
C GLY A 33 0.34 4.34 -29.59
N LEU A 34 -0.79 4.46 -28.88
CA LEU A 34 -1.47 5.75 -28.71
C LEU A 34 -0.64 6.71 -27.84
N PRO A 35 -0.38 7.94 -28.31
CA PRO A 35 0.31 8.95 -27.53
C PRO A 35 -0.58 9.46 -26.39
N GLN A 36 0.06 9.93 -25.32
CA GLN A 36 -0.59 10.21 -24.04
C GLN A 36 -1.58 11.39 -24.11
N ASP A 37 -1.32 12.36 -24.98
CA ASP A 37 -2.14 13.55 -25.24
C ASP A 37 -3.52 13.21 -25.81
N MET A 38 -3.60 12.20 -26.70
CA MET A 38 -4.87 11.73 -27.28
C MET A 38 -5.80 11.07 -26.25
N LEU A 39 -5.28 10.65 -25.11
CA LEU A 39 -6.03 9.89 -24.11
C LEU A 39 -6.66 10.78 -23.03
N GLN A 40 -6.09 11.98 -22.82
CA GLN A 40 -6.35 12.84 -21.66
C GLN A 40 -7.84 13.07 -21.38
N GLU A 41 -8.63 13.38 -22.41
CA GLU A 41 -10.06 13.64 -22.24
C GLU A 41 -10.82 12.41 -21.75
N SER A 42 -10.60 11.25 -22.38
CA SER A 42 -11.27 9.99 -21.99
C SER A 42 -10.82 9.49 -20.61
N VAL A 43 -9.54 9.65 -20.28
CA VAL A 43 -9.00 9.36 -18.94
C VAL A 43 -9.65 10.28 -17.92
N ARG A 44 -9.81 11.58 -18.23
CA ARG A 44 -10.44 12.54 -17.33
C ARG A 44 -11.91 12.21 -17.06
N ARG A 45 -12.67 11.83 -18.08
CA ARG A 45 -14.06 11.39 -17.90
C ARG A 45 -14.16 10.15 -17.03
N ALA A 46 -13.31 9.15 -17.27
CA ALA A 46 -13.25 7.95 -16.44
C ALA A 46 -12.85 8.27 -15.00
N TYR A 47 -11.86 9.14 -14.80
CA TYR A 47 -11.46 9.63 -13.47
C TYR A 47 -12.66 10.23 -12.72
N ASP A 48 -13.37 11.18 -13.34
CA ASP A 48 -14.52 11.85 -12.73
C ASP A 48 -15.68 10.86 -12.46
N ALA A 49 -15.87 9.87 -13.34
CA ALA A 49 -16.86 8.80 -13.14
C ALA A 49 -16.53 7.90 -11.94
N ASN A 50 -15.26 7.55 -11.72
CA ASN A 50 -14.84 6.77 -10.54
C ASN A 50 -14.98 7.58 -9.26
N LEU A 51 -14.65 8.88 -9.27
CA LEU A 51 -14.89 9.75 -8.12
C LEU A 51 -16.36 9.76 -7.70
N LYS A 52 -17.28 9.89 -8.66
CA LYS A 52 -18.73 9.87 -8.40
C LYS A 52 -19.22 8.54 -7.81
N LYS A 53 -18.60 7.43 -8.19
CA LYS A 53 -18.90 6.08 -7.66
C LYS A 53 -18.26 5.80 -6.30
N GLY A 54 -17.35 6.66 -5.82
CA GLY A 54 -16.57 6.41 -4.61
C GLY A 54 -15.37 5.47 -4.82
N GLU A 55 -15.01 5.19 -6.08
CA GLU A 55 -13.89 4.34 -6.48
C GLU A 55 -12.59 5.14 -6.53
N TYR A 56 -12.23 5.74 -5.39
CA TYR A 56 -11.14 6.70 -5.29
C TYR A 56 -9.75 6.12 -5.62
N SER A 57 -9.49 4.85 -5.32
CA SER A 57 -8.23 4.21 -5.67
C SER A 57 -8.07 4.11 -7.18
N ILE A 58 -9.12 3.69 -7.88
CA ILE A 58 -9.14 3.60 -9.34
C ILE A 58 -8.93 4.98 -9.96
N ALA A 59 -9.60 6.01 -9.43
CA ALA A 59 -9.40 7.38 -9.90
C ALA A 59 -7.93 7.83 -9.72
N ALA A 60 -7.32 7.59 -8.55
CA ALA A 60 -5.92 7.92 -8.32
C ALA A 60 -4.96 7.14 -9.23
N ASP A 61 -5.22 5.85 -9.46
CA ASP A 61 -4.46 4.99 -10.38
C ASP A 61 -4.52 5.51 -11.82
N LEU A 62 -5.71 5.87 -12.29
CA LEU A 62 -5.87 6.48 -13.62
C LEU A 62 -5.09 7.78 -13.72
N ALA A 63 -5.18 8.65 -12.72
CA ALA A 63 -4.46 9.91 -12.70
C ALA A 63 -2.93 9.70 -12.72
N LYS A 64 -2.42 8.73 -11.95
CA LYS A 64 -1.00 8.37 -11.90
C LYS A 64 -0.52 7.73 -13.20
N LYS A 65 -1.28 6.79 -13.76
CA LYS A 65 -0.89 5.99 -14.94
C LYS A 65 -0.87 6.79 -16.24
N TYR A 66 -1.73 7.81 -16.31
CA TYR A 66 -1.94 8.60 -17.51
C TYR A 66 -1.54 10.08 -17.30
N ASP A 67 -0.69 10.35 -16.32
CA ASP A 67 -0.07 11.66 -16.07
C ASP A 67 -1.10 12.81 -16.03
N LEU A 68 -2.27 12.56 -15.41
CA LEU A 68 -3.19 13.66 -15.08
C LEU A 68 -2.52 14.60 -14.06
N PRO A 69 -2.98 15.86 -13.96
CA PRO A 69 -2.49 16.81 -12.98
C PRO A 69 -2.35 16.24 -11.56
N ALA A 70 -1.23 16.56 -10.91
CA ALA A 70 -0.83 15.94 -9.64
C ALA A 70 -1.83 16.20 -8.50
N ASP A 71 -2.50 17.36 -8.52
CA ASP A 71 -3.56 17.72 -7.57
C ASP A 71 -4.76 16.77 -7.64
N LEU A 72 -5.16 16.32 -8.83
CA LEU A 72 -6.23 15.34 -9.01
C LEU A 72 -5.81 13.98 -8.45
N ARG A 73 -4.59 13.53 -8.80
CA ARG A 73 -4.03 12.28 -8.28
C ARG A 73 -4.01 12.28 -6.75
N LEU A 74 -3.56 13.39 -6.15
CA LEU A 74 -3.46 13.52 -4.69
C LEU A 74 -4.84 13.62 -4.03
N ASP A 75 -5.81 14.37 -4.58
CA ASP A 75 -7.18 14.44 -4.06
C ASP A 75 -7.85 13.06 -4.03
N ALA A 76 -7.80 12.32 -5.14
CA ALA A 76 -8.34 10.96 -5.20
C ALA A 76 -7.60 10.01 -4.23
N ALA A 77 -6.27 10.11 -4.15
CA ALA A 77 -5.49 9.31 -3.22
C ALA A 77 -5.84 9.61 -1.75
N MET A 78 -6.01 10.88 -1.38
CA MET A 78 -6.41 11.28 -0.02
C MET A 78 -7.77 10.70 0.37
N ARG A 79 -8.76 10.75 -0.52
CA ARG A 79 -10.09 10.18 -0.27
C ARG A 79 -10.05 8.65 -0.13
N SER A 80 -9.26 7.98 -0.97
CA SER A 80 -9.02 6.53 -0.88
C SER A 80 -8.36 6.17 0.46
N PHE A 81 -7.33 6.92 0.87
CA PHE A 81 -6.68 6.77 2.16
C PHE A 81 -7.66 6.91 3.32
N GLN A 82 -8.47 7.99 3.34
CA GLN A 82 -9.46 8.23 4.38
C GLN A 82 -10.48 7.09 4.47
N ARG A 83 -10.94 6.55 3.33
CA ARG A 83 -11.84 5.39 3.30
C ARG A 83 -11.19 4.15 3.92
N LYS A 84 -9.91 3.89 3.63
CA LYS A 84 -9.16 2.78 4.23
C LYS A 84 -8.99 2.96 5.74
N MET A 85 -8.66 4.17 6.18
CA MET A 85 -8.57 4.51 7.61
C MET A 85 -9.90 4.31 8.33
N GLY A 86 -11.00 4.81 7.76
CA GLY A 86 -12.34 4.66 8.35
C GLY A 86 -12.87 3.22 8.33
N SER A 87 -12.32 2.34 7.50
CA SER A 87 -12.63 0.91 7.47
C SER A 87 -11.60 0.06 8.25
N GLU A 88 -10.73 0.71 9.04
CA GLU A 88 -9.68 0.08 9.86
C GLU A 88 -8.64 -0.75 9.07
N PHE A 89 -8.55 -0.55 7.75
CA PHE A 89 -7.53 -1.15 6.89
C PHE A 89 -6.21 -0.37 6.98
N TYR A 90 -5.69 -0.19 8.20
CA TYR A 90 -4.59 0.73 8.50
C TYR A 90 -3.28 0.40 7.78
N LEU A 91 -2.90 -0.88 7.70
CA LEU A 91 -1.68 -1.28 6.99
C LEU A 91 -1.79 -0.93 5.49
N ALA A 92 -2.91 -1.30 4.87
CA ALA A 92 -3.19 -0.96 3.48
C ALA A 92 -3.27 0.57 3.26
N ALA A 93 -3.76 1.33 4.25
CA ALA A 93 -3.75 2.79 4.20
C ALA A 93 -2.32 3.35 4.22
N ALA A 94 -1.44 2.81 5.08
CA ALA A 94 -0.04 3.24 5.17
C ALA A 94 0.74 2.94 3.89
N GLU A 95 0.59 1.72 3.34
CA GLU A 95 1.20 1.33 2.07
C GLU A 95 0.71 2.19 0.91
N TYR A 96 -0.60 2.40 0.84
CA TYR A 96 -1.23 3.24 -0.18
C TYR A 96 -0.77 4.70 -0.10
N ALA A 97 -0.72 5.28 1.09
CA ALA A 97 -0.22 6.64 1.30
C ALA A 97 1.23 6.78 0.82
N LYS A 98 2.09 5.80 1.13
CA LYS A 98 3.48 5.78 0.68
C LYS A 98 3.58 5.66 -0.85
N GLU A 99 2.79 4.78 -1.44
CA GLU A 99 2.77 4.54 -2.90
C GLU A 99 2.35 5.78 -3.70
N PHE A 100 1.37 6.53 -3.20
CA PHE A 100 0.82 7.72 -3.88
C PHE A 100 1.55 9.02 -3.52
N GLY A 101 2.57 8.96 -2.65
CA GLY A 101 3.31 10.14 -2.21
C GLY A 101 2.46 11.09 -1.38
N LEU A 102 1.53 10.56 -0.58
CA LEU A 102 0.84 11.34 0.45
C LEU A 102 1.84 11.76 1.55
N PRO A 103 1.54 12.81 2.33
CA PRO A 103 2.41 13.28 3.40
C PRO A 103 2.92 12.16 4.31
N GLU A 104 4.21 12.20 4.67
CA GLU A 104 4.83 11.18 5.54
C GLU A 104 4.13 11.05 6.90
N SER A 105 3.53 12.14 7.39
CA SER A 105 2.72 12.13 8.61
C SER A 105 1.52 11.18 8.49
N MET A 106 0.84 11.15 7.34
CA MET A 106 -0.30 10.23 7.09
C MET A 106 0.16 8.78 6.99
N VAL A 107 1.31 8.53 6.34
CA VAL A 107 1.93 7.20 6.29
C VAL A 107 2.23 6.70 7.70
N ARG A 108 2.87 7.55 8.53
CA ARG A 108 3.27 7.22 9.89
C ARG A 108 2.08 7.03 10.82
N GLU A 109 1.05 7.86 10.68
CA GLU A 109 -0.20 7.75 11.43
C GLU A 109 -0.88 6.41 11.16
N ALA A 110 -1.13 6.08 9.89
CA ALA A 110 -1.74 4.82 9.50
C ALA A 110 -0.91 3.60 9.95
N ALA A 111 0.42 3.66 9.80
CA ALA A 111 1.30 2.60 10.27
C ALA A 111 1.27 2.44 11.80
N THR A 112 1.12 3.54 12.55
CA THR A 112 0.96 3.51 14.01
C THR A 112 -0.34 2.83 14.42
N TYR A 113 -1.46 3.14 13.75
CA TYR A 113 -2.72 2.43 13.98
C TYR A 113 -2.62 0.93 13.62
N ALA A 114 -1.98 0.59 12.50
CA ALA A 114 -1.74 -0.79 12.10
C ALA A 114 -0.90 -1.57 13.13
N TYR A 115 0.14 -0.93 13.67
CA TYR A 115 0.94 -1.45 14.76
C TYR A 115 0.09 -1.69 16.01
N GLN A 116 -0.67 -0.69 16.45
CA GLN A 116 -1.49 -0.77 17.66
C GLN A 116 -2.55 -1.89 17.54
N ASN A 117 -3.19 -2.01 16.38
CA ASN A 117 -4.14 -3.08 16.10
C ASN A 117 -3.47 -4.46 16.12
N SER A 118 -2.28 -4.59 15.56
CA SER A 118 -1.52 -5.86 15.65
C SER A 118 -1.15 -6.19 17.10
N MET A 119 -0.78 -5.18 17.91
CA MET A 119 -0.44 -5.36 19.32
C MET A 119 -1.65 -5.78 20.15
N SER A 120 -2.83 -5.18 19.94
CA SER A 120 -4.05 -5.52 20.68
C SER A 120 -4.52 -6.95 20.42
N HIS A 121 -4.29 -7.46 19.21
CA HIS A 121 -4.58 -8.85 18.83
C HIS A 121 -3.44 -9.84 19.10
N SER A 122 -2.42 -9.44 19.87
CA SER A 122 -1.24 -10.28 20.18
C SER A 122 -0.48 -10.79 18.94
N LEU A 123 -0.60 -10.09 17.82
CA LEU A 123 0.13 -10.34 16.58
C LEU A 123 1.50 -9.64 16.62
N PHE A 124 2.28 -9.88 17.68
CA PHE A 124 3.48 -9.10 18.00
C PHE A 124 4.57 -9.16 16.92
N LYS A 125 4.70 -10.29 16.21
CA LYS A 125 5.61 -10.40 15.06
C LYS A 125 5.21 -9.42 13.95
N ASN A 126 3.91 -9.36 13.62
CA ASN A 126 3.39 -8.46 12.61
C ASN A 126 3.58 -7.00 13.04
N ALA A 127 3.32 -6.67 14.31
CA ALA A 127 3.59 -5.35 14.85
C ALA A 127 5.06 -4.95 14.72
N ALA A 128 6.00 -5.85 15.02
CA ALA A 128 7.44 -5.59 14.85
C ALA A 128 7.83 -5.40 13.37
N GLU A 129 7.21 -6.15 12.45
CA GLU A 129 7.39 -5.99 11.00
C GLU A 129 6.86 -4.66 10.48
N ILE A 130 5.67 -4.23 10.92
CA ILE A 130 5.08 -2.93 10.59
C ILE A 130 5.99 -1.79 11.10
N ALA A 131 6.43 -1.87 12.36
CA ALA A 131 7.29 -0.85 12.94
C ALA A 131 8.62 -0.71 12.18
N ASP A 132 9.17 -1.81 11.69
CA ASP A 132 10.40 -1.82 10.89
C ASP A 132 10.16 -1.28 9.47
N GLN A 133 9.13 -1.78 8.78
CA GLN A 133 8.76 -1.40 7.40
C GLN A 133 8.49 0.11 7.26
N PHE A 134 7.84 0.71 8.25
CA PHE A 134 7.46 2.12 8.26
C PHE A 134 8.36 2.99 9.13
N GLN A 135 9.46 2.44 9.64
CA GLN A 135 10.43 3.17 10.46
C GLN A 135 9.77 3.91 11.63
N LEU A 136 8.82 3.25 12.29
CA LEU A 136 8.22 3.74 13.53
C LEU A 136 9.30 3.85 14.63
N PRO A 137 9.05 4.62 15.71
CA PRO A 137 9.99 4.75 16.81
C PRO A 137 10.60 3.42 17.24
N ALA A 138 11.93 3.41 17.42
CA ALA A 138 12.68 2.19 17.74
C ALA A 138 12.15 1.48 19.00
N SER A 139 11.57 2.23 19.94
CA SER A 139 10.89 1.70 21.13
C SER A 139 9.69 0.81 20.77
N MET A 140 8.86 1.18 19.80
CA MET A 140 7.72 0.38 19.34
C MET A 140 8.19 -0.93 18.70
N ARG A 141 9.17 -0.86 17.80
CA ARG A 141 9.76 -2.07 17.18
C ARG A 141 10.33 -3.01 18.24
N ARG A 142 11.07 -2.47 19.22
CA ARG A 142 11.66 -3.26 20.30
C ARG A 142 10.58 -3.88 21.20
N GLU A 143 9.57 -3.12 21.59
CA GLU A 143 8.46 -3.61 22.42
C GLU A 143 7.75 -4.80 21.76
N ALA A 144 7.34 -4.66 20.49
CA ALA A 144 6.70 -5.73 19.74
C ALA A 144 7.62 -6.95 19.55
N ALA A 145 8.90 -6.73 19.26
CA ALA A 145 9.87 -7.81 19.13
C ALA A 145 10.07 -8.58 20.45
N THR A 146 10.16 -7.87 21.59
CA THR A 146 10.26 -8.48 22.92
C THR A 146 9.02 -9.33 23.23
N LYS A 147 7.81 -8.79 23.04
CA LYS A 147 6.57 -9.56 23.25
C LYS A 147 6.47 -10.78 22.32
N SER A 148 6.89 -10.63 21.05
CA SER A 148 6.93 -11.75 20.11
C SER A 148 7.92 -12.82 20.56
N TYR A 149 9.12 -12.42 21.02
CA TYR A 149 10.10 -13.34 21.58
C TYR A 149 9.52 -14.11 22.78
N GLU A 150 8.93 -13.40 23.74
CA GLU A 150 8.38 -13.99 24.97
C GLU A 150 7.28 -15.00 24.66
N GLN A 151 6.35 -14.65 23.76
CA GLN A 151 5.29 -15.55 23.31
C GLN A 151 5.86 -16.84 22.68
N HIS A 152 6.91 -16.73 21.85
CA HIS A 152 7.55 -17.91 21.27
C HIS A 152 8.31 -18.73 22.32
N MET A 153 8.94 -18.10 23.31
CA MET A 153 9.60 -18.80 24.42
C MET A 153 8.60 -19.58 25.26
N GLN A 154 7.46 -18.97 25.61
CA GLN A 154 6.40 -19.59 26.40
C GLN A 154 5.77 -20.80 25.70
N THR A 155 5.63 -20.73 24.38
CA THR A 155 5.03 -21.80 23.55
C THR A 155 6.03 -22.87 23.10
N GLY A 156 7.28 -22.82 23.58
CA GLY A 156 8.32 -23.80 23.22
C GLY A 156 8.91 -23.62 21.82
N LEU A 157 8.57 -22.54 21.12
CA LEU A 157 9.05 -22.23 19.77
C LEU A 157 10.42 -21.54 19.81
N TYR A 158 11.40 -22.12 20.51
CA TYR A 158 12.69 -21.50 20.84
C TYR A 158 13.51 -21.07 19.63
N ARG A 159 13.49 -21.83 18.53
CA ARG A 159 14.16 -21.44 17.28
C ARG A 159 13.54 -20.18 16.66
N LYS A 160 12.23 -19.99 16.79
CA LYS A 160 11.56 -18.77 16.32
C LYS A 160 11.86 -17.60 17.26
N ALA A 161 11.84 -17.82 18.58
CA ALA A 161 12.25 -16.81 19.57
C ALA A 161 13.67 -16.30 19.28
N LEU A 162 14.63 -17.22 19.09
CA LEU A 162 16.01 -16.87 18.76
C LEU A 162 16.11 -16.00 17.49
N LYS A 163 15.40 -16.38 16.41
CA LYS A 163 15.37 -15.59 15.17
C LYS A 163 14.82 -14.18 15.38
N ILE A 164 13.79 -14.02 16.22
CA ILE A 164 13.25 -12.69 16.57
C ILE A 164 14.30 -11.87 17.33
N ALA A 165 14.94 -12.47 18.33
CA ALA A 165 15.96 -11.78 19.12
C ALA A 165 17.13 -11.30 18.26
N GLU A 166 17.64 -12.15 17.37
CA GLU A 166 18.73 -11.82 16.46
C GLU A 166 18.31 -10.77 15.41
N LYS A 167 17.15 -10.94 14.77
CA LYS A 167 16.66 -10.02 13.74
C LYS A 167 16.49 -8.59 14.26
N TYR A 168 15.94 -8.44 15.47
CA TYR A 168 15.59 -7.15 16.04
C TYR A 168 16.62 -6.62 17.04
N GLY A 169 17.76 -7.29 17.21
CA GLY A 169 18.82 -6.88 18.13
C GLY A 169 18.34 -6.78 19.58
N LEU A 170 17.60 -7.79 20.05
CA LEU A 170 17.19 -7.88 21.44
C LEU A 170 18.41 -8.16 22.35
N PRO A 171 18.32 -7.82 23.66
CA PRO A 171 19.38 -8.06 24.63
C PRO A 171 20.03 -9.46 24.56
N GLU A 172 21.35 -9.51 24.79
CA GLU A 172 22.15 -10.75 24.64
C GLU A 172 21.70 -11.87 25.58
N ASP A 173 21.20 -11.53 26.77
CA ASP A 173 20.63 -12.48 27.73
C ASP A 173 19.39 -13.19 27.17
N MET A 174 18.55 -12.49 26.40
CA MET A 174 17.43 -13.10 25.68
C MET A 174 17.93 -14.06 24.59
N VAL A 175 18.94 -13.67 23.81
CA VAL A 175 19.55 -14.55 22.80
C VAL A 175 20.11 -15.83 23.46
N ALA A 176 20.84 -15.68 24.56
CA ALA A 176 21.42 -16.80 25.31
C ALA A 176 20.35 -17.72 25.90
N ALA A 177 19.26 -17.15 26.44
CA ALA A 177 18.15 -17.92 27.00
C ALA A 177 17.47 -18.81 25.95
N ALA A 178 17.24 -18.32 24.74
CA ALA A 178 16.67 -19.12 23.65
C ALA A 178 17.64 -20.20 23.16
N LYS A 179 18.94 -19.91 23.04
CA LYS A 179 19.97 -20.91 22.66
C LYS A 179 20.05 -22.06 23.66
N LYS A 180 20.02 -21.76 24.96
CA LYS A 180 20.03 -22.77 26.03
C LYS A 180 18.88 -23.75 25.94
N LYS A 181 17.71 -23.31 25.45
CA LYS A 181 16.52 -24.17 25.27
C LYS A 181 16.59 -25.06 24.02
N LEU A 182 17.55 -24.83 23.13
CA LEU A 182 17.80 -25.64 21.93
C LEU A 182 18.92 -26.66 22.12
N SER A 183 19.63 -26.59 23.25
CA SER A 183 20.72 -27.49 23.63
C SER A 183 20.16 -28.70 24.37
#